data_AF-A0A2V6G6K1-F1
#
_entry.id   AF-A0A2V6G6K1-F1
#
_cell.length_a   1.000
_cell.length_b   1.000
_cell.length_c   1.000
_cell.angle_alpha   90.00
_cell.angle_beta   90.00
_cell.angle_gamma   90.00
#
_symmetry.space_group_name_H-M   'P 1'
#
loop_
_entity.id
_entity.type
_entity.pdbx_description
1 polymer ?
#
loop_
_entity_poly.entity_id
_entity_poly.type
_entity_poly.pdbx_seq_one_letter_code
_entity_poly.pdbx_strand_id
1 'polypeptide(L)'
;MSPLLIKISKDFATLWTTIDPIGNVALFAGLTAALTRAERHMTALRAVIYATIILVAAATAGQVILDAIGIHMHSLKVAGGIILFLFGVQMLFGKMDAKTDRSPEEGRDLAVFPLAVPSIAGPGAIMAVIVLTDNDIYTVPDRLETGVVLVVVLFLTYRWQWKSC
;
A
#
# COMPACT_ATOMS: atom_id res chain seq x y z
N MET A 1 20.39 -5.46 21.97
CA MET A 1 19.23 -4.73 21.42
C MET A 1 17.98 -5.47 21.87
N SER A 2 16.97 -4.80 22.45
CA SER A 2 15.76 -5.49 22.91
C SER A 2 15.06 -6.17 21.72
N PRO A 3 14.48 -7.38 21.90
CA PRO A 3 13.81 -8.10 20.81
C PRO A 3 12.69 -7.28 20.15
N LEU A 4 12.04 -6.42 20.95
CA LEU A 4 10.99 -5.49 20.52
C LEU A 4 11.51 -4.41 19.56
N LEU A 5 12.67 -3.80 19.83
CA LEU A 5 13.27 -2.81 18.93
C LEU A 5 13.64 -3.42 17.57
N ILE A 6 14.10 -4.68 17.56
CA ILE A 6 14.43 -5.38 16.32
C ILE A 6 13.18 -5.63 15.48
N LYS A 7 12.06 -6.02 16.11
CA LYS A 7 10.78 -6.23 15.42
C LYS A 7 10.26 -4.95 14.79
N ILE A 8 10.11 -3.88 15.59
CA ILE A 8 9.61 -2.59 15.10
C ILE A 8 10.45 -2.07 13.92
N SER A 9 11.77 -2.19 14.01
CA SER A 9 12.66 -1.73 12.94
C SER A 9 12.47 -2.51 11.64
N LYS A 10 12.23 -3.83 11.73
CA LYS A 10 11.95 -4.67 10.56
C LYS A 10 10.58 -4.35 9.97
N ASP A 11 9.54 -4.28 10.80
CA ASP A 11 8.17 -3.97 10.36
C ASP A 11 8.15 -2.60 9.66
N PHE A 12 8.83 -1.61 10.25
CA PHE A 12 8.97 -0.28 9.66
C PHE A 12 9.69 -0.33 8.31
N ALA A 13 10.85 -0.99 8.23
CA ALA A 13 11.61 -1.08 6.99
C ALA A 13 10.81 -1.79 5.89
N THR A 14 10.13 -2.89 6.22
CA THR A 14 9.31 -3.64 5.27
C THR A 14 8.14 -2.79 4.77
N LEU A 15 7.37 -2.16 5.66
CA LEU A 15 6.24 -1.33 5.26
C LEU A 15 6.68 -0.08 4.50
N TRP A 16 7.78 0.56 4.92
CA TRP A 16 8.34 1.72 4.23
C TRP A 16 8.77 1.40 2.80
N THR A 17 9.50 0.30 2.61
CA THR A 17 9.96 -0.11 1.27
C THR A 17 8.82 -0.59 0.38
N THR A 18 7.79 -1.23 0.94
CA THR A 18 6.70 -1.81 0.14
C THR A 18 5.58 -0.83 -0.18
N ILE A 19 5.28 0.13 0.71
CA ILE A 19 4.36 1.24 0.42
C ILE A 19 5.00 2.24 -0.54
N ASP A 20 6.33 2.35 -0.54
CA ASP A 20 7.11 3.27 -1.38
C ASP A 20 6.59 4.73 -1.36
N PRO A 21 6.72 5.45 -0.23
CA PRO A 21 6.28 6.83 -0.13
C PRO A 21 6.94 7.75 -1.16
N ILE A 22 8.18 7.44 -1.59
CA ILE A 22 8.94 8.24 -2.56
C ILE A 22 8.34 8.08 -3.95
N GLY A 23 8.15 6.83 -4.41
CA GLY A 23 7.52 6.54 -5.70
C GLY A 23 6.09 7.08 -5.77
N ASN A 24 5.33 6.95 -4.69
CA ASN A 24 3.95 7.46 -4.63
C ASN A 24 3.88 8.98 -4.75
N VAL A 25 4.84 9.73 -4.18
CA VAL A 25 4.91 11.19 -4.35
C VAL A 25 5.19 11.57 -5.80
N ALA A 26 6.12 10.87 -6.47
CA ALA A 26 6.43 11.13 -7.87
C ALA A 26 5.23 10.85 -8.79
N LEU A 27 4.54 9.72 -8.56
CA LEU A 27 3.32 9.36 -9.29
C LEU A 27 2.19 10.37 -9.04
N PHE A 28 1.97 10.73 -7.77
CA PHE A 28 0.96 11.70 -7.37
C PHE A 28 1.20 13.07 -8.02
N ALA A 29 2.44 13.56 -8.02
CA ALA A 29 2.80 14.83 -8.65
C ALA A 29 2.51 14.83 -10.16
N GLY A 30 2.77 13.71 -10.85
CA GLY A 30 2.47 13.54 -12.28
C GLY A 30 0.97 13.53 -12.58
N LEU A 31 0.19 12.77 -11.80
CA LEU A 31 -1.25 12.58 -12.03
C LEU A 31 -2.10 13.77 -11.60
N THR A 32 -1.64 14.53 -10.62
CA THR A 32 -2.38 15.68 -10.08
C THR A 32 -1.90 17.02 -10.61
N ALA A 33 -0.99 17.02 -11.60
CA ALA A 33 -0.39 18.22 -12.17
C ALA A 33 -1.42 19.27 -12.64
N ALA A 34 -2.57 18.83 -13.17
CA ALA A 34 -3.64 19.71 -13.65
C ALA A 34 -4.64 20.19 -12.59
N LEU A 35 -4.59 19.65 -11.36
CA LEU A 35 -5.53 19.98 -10.29
C LEU A 35 -5.12 21.24 -9.52
N THR A 36 -6.11 21.95 -8.98
CA THR A 36 -5.87 23.05 -8.04
C THR A 36 -5.30 22.53 -6.72
N ARG A 37 -4.64 23.40 -5.94
CA ARG A 37 -4.04 23.01 -4.65
C ARG A 37 -5.05 22.40 -3.68
N ALA A 38 -6.29 22.90 -3.67
CA ALA A 38 -7.36 22.38 -2.83
C ALA A 38 -7.81 20.97 -3.25
N GLU A 39 -7.95 20.75 -4.57
CA GLU A 39 -8.30 19.44 -5.13
C GLU A 39 -7.19 18.43 -4.93
N ARG A 40 -5.93 18.82 -5.15
CA ARG A 40 -4.76 17.96 -4.86
C ARG A 40 -4.79 17.46 -3.43
N HIS A 41 -5.00 18.37 -2.48
CA HIS A 41 -5.05 18.00 -1.08
C HIS A 41 -6.19 17.01 -0.77
N MET A 42 -7.40 17.27 -1.28
CA MET A 42 -8.53 16.37 -1.09
C MET A 42 -8.27 14.98 -1.69
N THR A 43 -7.67 14.93 -2.88
CA THR A 43 -7.30 13.68 -3.56
C THR A 43 -6.26 12.90 -2.75
N ALA A 44 -5.21 13.56 -2.22
CA ALA A 44 -4.21 12.91 -1.38
C ALA A 44 -4.83 12.30 -0.12
N LEU A 45 -5.69 13.05 0.57
CA LEU A 45 -6.37 12.59 1.76
C LEU A 45 -7.25 11.36 1.48
N ARG A 46 -8.08 11.43 0.43
CA ARG A 46 -8.93 10.30 0.01
C ARG A 46 -8.11 9.08 -0.36
N ALA A 47 -7.02 9.25 -1.11
CA ALA A 47 -6.17 8.14 -1.54
C ALA A 47 -5.57 7.41 -0.34
N VAL A 48 -5.05 8.15 0.63
CA VAL A 48 -4.50 7.56 1.86
C VAL A 48 -5.60 6.88 2.68
N ILE A 49 -6.79 7.47 2.79
CA ILE A 49 -7.92 6.84 3.51
C ILE A 49 -8.30 5.51 2.85
N TYR A 50 -8.49 5.48 1.53
CA TYR A 50 -8.83 4.26 0.82
C TYR A 50 -7.74 3.19 0.99
N ALA A 51 -6.48 3.56 0.84
CA ALA A 51 -5.36 2.65 1.03
C ALA A 51 -5.27 2.13 2.47
N THR A 52 -5.54 2.99 3.46
CA THR A 52 -5.58 2.60 4.88
C THR A 52 -6.65 1.55 5.12
N ILE A 53 -7.86 1.78 4.61
CA ILE A 53 -8.97 0.81 4.74
C ILE A 53 -8.59 -0.54 4.13
N ILE A 54 -8.00 -0.53 2.92
CA ILE A 54 -7.58 -1.76 2.24
C ILE A 54 -6.49 -2.49 3.04
N LEU A 55 -5.46 -1.79 3.49
CA LEU A 55 -4.34 -2.40 4.22
C LEU A 55 -4.75 -2.91 5.60
N VAL A 56 -5.63 -2.18 6.31
CA VAL A 56 -6.19 -2.64 7.60
C VAL A 56 -7.10 -3.84 7.40
N ALA A 57 -7.94 -3.85 6.36
CA ALA A 57 -8.75 -5.00 6.01
C ALA A 57 -7.86 -6.22 5.66
N ALA A 58 -6.79 -6.02 4.88
CA ALA A 58 -5.84 -7.08 4.58
C ALA A 58 -5.11 -7.59 5.82
N ALA A 59 -4.68 -6.70 6.73
CA ALA A 59 -4.01 -7.07 7.98
C ALA A 59 -4.89 -7.95 8.88
N THR A 60 -6.19 -7.69 8.89
CA THR A 60 -7.15 -8.34 9.81
C THR A 60 -7.82 -9.57 9.20
N ALA A 61 -8.25 -9.48 7.93
CA ALA A 61 -8.96 -10.55 7.24
C ALA A 61 -8.04 -11.46 6.41
N GLY A 62 -6.83 -11.00 6.05
CA GLY A 62 -5.95 -11.70 5.13
C GLY A 62 -5.62 -13.12 5.58
N GLN A 63 -5.14 -13.27 6.82
CA GLN A 63 -4.83 -14.59 7.38
C GLN A 63 -6.05 -15.52 7.39
N VAL A 64 -7.20 -15.02 7.84
CA VAL A 64 -8.44 -15.81 7.90
C VAL A 64 -8.82 -16.34 6.53
N ILE A 65 -8.66 -15.50 5.49
CA ILE A 65 -8.92 -15.89 4.10
C ILE A 65 -7.91 -16.94 3.62
N LEU A 66 -6.62 -16.79 3.93
CA LEU A 66 -5.58 -17.76 3.56
C LEU A 66 -5.85 -19.12 4.17
N ASP A 67 -6.18 -19.16 5.46
CA ASP A 67 -6.50 -20.39 6.19
C ASP A 67 -7.76 -21.06 5.64
N ALA A 68 -8.79 -20.28 5.32
CA ALA A 68 -10.04 -20.78 4.75
C ALA A 68 -9.85 -21.43 3.36
N ILE A 69 -8.89 -20.93 2.57
CA ILE A 69 -8.56 -21.48 1.23
C ILE A 69 -7.47 -22.57 1.32
N GLY A 70 -6.86 -22.77 2.50
CA GLY A 70 -5.79 -23.75 2.70
C GLY A 70 -4.45 -23.34 2.08
N ILE A 71 -4.18 -22.03 1.98
CA ILE A 71 -2.95 -21.49 1.38
C ILE A 71 -1.95 -21.15 2.47
N HIS A 72 -0.74 -21.71 2.37
CA HIS A 72 0.35 -21.37 3.26
C HIS A 72 0.93 -19.97 2.99
N MET A 73 1.42 -19.32 4.04
CA MET A 73 2.10 -18.02 3.96
C MET A 73 3.28 -18.01 2.97
N HIS A 74 3.96 -19.15 2.78
CA HIS A 74 5.03 -19.27 1.80
C HIS A 74 4.53 -19.07 0.36
N SER A 75 3.39 -19.66 0.02
CA SER A 75 2.76 -19.52 -1.29
C SER A 75 2.35 -18.07 -1.57
N LEU A 76 1.80 -17.38 -0.55
CA LEU A 76 1.47 -15.95 -0.65
C LEU A 76 2.70 -15.12 -0.95
N LYS A 77 3.83 -15.39 -0.27
CA LYS A 77 5.09 -14.67 -0.51
C LYS A 77 5.60 -14.83 -1.94
N VAL A 78 5.53 -16.05 -2.48
CA VAL A 78 5.92 -16.33 -3.87
C VAL A 78 4.99 -15.61 -4.85
N ALA A 79 3.68 -15.72 -4.66
CA ALA A 79 2.70 -15.07 -5.53
C ALA A 79 2.82 -13.54 -5.52
N GLY A 80 2.91 -12.94 -4.33
CA GLY A 80 3.06 -11.49 -4.19
C GLY A 80 4.39 -10.99 -4.77
N GLY A 81 5.48 -11.75 -4.65
CA GLY A 81 6.75 -11.45 -5.31
C GLY A 81 6.66 -11.46 -6.84
N ILE A 82 5.98 -12.46 -7.41
CA ILE A 82 5.72 -12.52 -8.86
C ILE A 82 4.88 -11.31 -9.31
N ILE A 83 3.81 -10.98 -8.57
CA ILE A 83 2.96 -9.83 -8.91
C ILE A 83 3.76 -8.52 -8.83
N LEU A 84 4.55 -8.32 -7.78
CA LEU A 84 5.41 -7.13 -7.63
C LEU A 84 6.41 -7.02 -8.78
N PHE A 85 7.04 -8.14 -9.17
CA PHE A 85 7.95 -8.19 -10.31
C PHE A 85 7.25 -7.80 -11.61
N LEU A 86 6.06 -8.37 -11.88
CA LEU A 86 5.26 -8.05 -13.06
C LEU A 86 4.84 -6.58 -13.09
N PHE A 87 4.50 -5.99 -11.94
CA PHE A 87 4.20 -4.57 -11.82
C PHE A 87 5.43 -3.70 -12.15
N GLY A 88 6.59 -4.03 -11.59
CA GLY A 88 7.84 -3.31 -11.90
C GLY A 88 8.21 -3.38 -13.39
N VAL A 89 8.05 -4.56 -14.00
CA VAL A 89 8.25 -4.76 -15.45
C VAL A 89 7.27 -3.93 -16.27
N GLN A 90 5.99 -3.89 -15.90
CA GLN A 90 4.99 -3.05 -16.57
C GLN A 90 5.31 -1.56 -16.49
N MET A 91 5.81 -1.08 -15.33
CA MET A 91 6.23 0.30 -15.16
C MET A 91 7.45 0.64 -16.03
N LEU A 92 8.44 -0.26 -16.11
CA LEU A 92 9.64 -0.05 -16.94
C LEU A 92 9.31 0.05 -18.44
N PHE A 93 8.40 -0.80 -18.91
CA PHE A 93 7.99 -0.82 -20.32
C PHE A 93 6.81 0.11 -20.63
N GLY A 94 6.38 0.94 -19.66
CA GLY A 94 5.31 1.91 -19.84
C GLY A 94 3.95 1.29 -20.18
N LYS A 95 3.73 0.01 -19.87
CA LYS A 95 2.49 -0.74 -20.15
C LYS A 95 1.44 -0.61 -19.05
N MET A 96 1.41 0.51 -18.34
CA MET A 96 0.13 0.93 -17.76
C MET A 96 -0.71 1.33 -18.96
N ASP A 97 -1.60 0.44 -19.40
CA ASP A 97 -2.43 0.63 -20.58
C ASP A 97 -2.93 2.08 -20.66
N ALA A 98 -2.31 2.86 -21.55
CA ALA A 98 -2.87 4.11 -22.08
C ALA A 98 -4.14 3.86 -22.92
N LYS A 99 -4.74 2.66 -22.75
CA LYS A 99 -5.94 2.10 -23.37
C LYS A 99 -7.02 1.75 -22.33
N THR A 100 -6.99 2.32 -21.12
CA THR A 100 -8.28 2.74 -20.58
C THR A 100 -8.65 3.94 -21.42
N ASP A 101 -9.62 3.74 -22.31
CA ASP A 101 -10.17 4.73 -23.21
C ASP A 101 -10.21 6.10 -22.54
N ARG A 102 -9.75 7.09 -23.30
CA ARG A 102 -9.90 8.51 -22.97
C ARG A 102 -11.35 8.94 -23.15
N SER A 103 -12.29 8.23 -22.51
CA SER A 103 -13.44 8.90 -21.95
C SER A 103 -13.12 9.17 -20.48
N PRO A 104 -13.30 10.40 -19.98
CA PRO A 104 -13.66 10.51 -18.58
C PRO A 104 -14.98 9.75 -18.48
N GLU A 105 -14.94 8.47 -18.07
CA GLU A 105 -16.09 7.95 -17.34
C GLU A 105 -16.22 8.88 -16.15
N GLU A 106 -17.20 9.78 -16.25
CA GLU A 106 -17.69 10.61 -15.16
C GLU A 106 -17.83 9.71 -13.93
N GLY A 107 -16.87 9.75 -13.01
CA GLY A 107 -16.98 9.06 -11.73
C GLY A 107 -15.81 8.22 -11.25
N ARG A 108 -14.74 7.95 -12.04
CA ARG A 108 -13.55 7.27 -11.48
C ARG A 108 -12.68 8.26 -10.70
N ASP A 109 -12.81 8.23 -9.37
CA ASP A 109 -12.03 9.05 -8.44
C ASP A 109 -10.54 8.71 -8.53
N LEU A 110 -9.72 9.69 -8.94
CA LEU A 110 -8.25 9.57 -9.04
C LEU A 110 -7.63 9.09 -7.72
N ALA A 111 -8.28 9.42 -6.59
CA ALA A 111 -7.88 8.97 -5.29
C ALA A 111 -7.97 7.44 -5.13
N VAL A 112 -8.95 6.79 -5.77
CA VAL A 112 -9.10 5.33 -5.74
C VAL A 112 -8.12 4.67 -6.71
N PHE A 113 -8.16 5.07 -7.98
CA PHE A 113 -7.29 4.52 -9.01
C PHE A 113 -6.61 5.65 -9.79
N PRO A 114 -5.27 5.59 -10.00
CA PRO A 114 -4.34 4.54 -9.56
C PRO A 114 -3.70 4.82 -8.19
N LEU A 115 -4.08 5.88 -7.47
CA LEU A 115 -3.38 6.36 -6.27
C LEU A 115 -3.53 5.43 -5.04
N ALA A 116 -4.75 5.11 -4.62
CA ALA A 116 -4.92 4.16 -3.52
C ALA A 116 -4.57 2.75 -3.96
N VAL A 117 -5.09 2.31 -5.11
CA VAL A 117 -4.77 1.03 -5.76
C VAL A 117 -4.39 1.31 -7.20
N PRO A 118 -3.24 0.83 -7.71
CA PRO A 118 -2.29 -0.07 -7.05
C PRO A 118 -1.11 0.63 -6.36
N SER A 119 -1.06 1.96 -6.30
CA SER A 119 0.13 2.69 -5.83
C SER A 119 0.42 2.54 -4.34
N ILE A 120 -0.47 2.98 -3.44
CA ILE A 120 -0.23 2.88 -1.99
C ILE A 120 -0.53 1.47 -1.47
N ALA A 121 -1.74 0.97 -1.72
CA ALA A 121 -2.17 -0.40 -1.36
C ALA A 121 -1.86 -1.36 -2.51
N GLY A 122 -0.60 -1.35 -2.94
CA GLY A 122 -0.11 -2.25 -3.97
C GLY A 122 0.00 -3.70 -3.51
N PRO A 123 0.21 -4.63 -4.45
CA PRO A 123 0.36 -6.05 -4.15
C PRO A 123 1.49 -6.34 -3.15
N GLY A 124 2.59 -5.57 -3.21
CA GLY A 124 3.68 -5.67 -2.26
C GLY A 124 3.30 -5.24 -0.84
N ALA A 125 2.58 -4.11 -0.69
CA ALA A 125 2.13 -3.60 0.60
C ALA A 125 1.05 -4.51 1.23
N ILE A 126 0.12 -5.02 0.43
CA ILE A 126 -0.91 -5.97 0.87
C ILE A 126 -0.26 -7.27 1.35
N MET A 127 0.67 -7.83 0.57
CA MET A 127 1.43 -9.02 0.98
C MET A 127 2.20 -8.76 2.28
N ALA A 128 2.90 -7.62 2.38
CA ALA A 128 3.70 -7.27 3.54
C ALA A 128 2.84 -7.20 4.82
N VAL A 129 1.71 -6.50 4.78
CA VAL A 129 0.87 -6.34 5.97
C VAL A 129 0.27 -7.67 6.44
N ILE A 130 -0.08 -8.57 5.52
CA ILE A 130 -0.56 -9.91 5.86
C ILE A 130 0.55 -10.72 6.53
N VAL A 131 1.76 -10.73 5.93
CA VAL A 131 2.91 -11.46 6.46
C VAL A 131 3.34 -10.95 7.84
N LEU A 132 3.30 -9.64 8.06
CA LEU A 132 3.68 -9.02 9.33
C LEU A 132 2.62 -9.19 10.41
N THR A 133 1.40 -9.60 10.06
CA THR A 133 0.28 -9.84 10.98
C THR A 133 -0.07 -11.33 11.08
N ASP A 134 0.88 -12.21 10.76
CA ASP A 134 0.70 -13.67 10.80
C ASP A 134 0.23 -14.15 12.19
N ASN A 135 -0.95 -14.79 12.22
CA ASN A 135 -1.60 -15.18 13.47
C ASN A 135 -0.90 -16.34 14.19
N ASP A 136 -0.16 -17.17 13.46
CA ASP A 136 0.52 -18.35 13.99
C ASP A 136 1.85 -17.99 14.66
N ILE A 137 2.41 -16.83 14.32
CA ILE A 137 3.73 -16.38 14.77
C ILE A 137 3.60 -15.25 15.81
N TYR A 138 2.57 -14.40 15.71
CA TYR A 138 2.48 -13.16 16.50
C TYR A 138 1.28 -13.12 17.46
N THR A 139 1.56 -12.71 18.70
CA THR A 139 0.58 -12.58 19.79
C THR A 139 -0.27 -11.31 19.60
N VAL A 140 -1.46 -11.22 20.22
CA VAL A 140 -2.34 -10.03 20.13
C VAL A 140 -1.61 -8.69 20.40
N PRO A 141 -0.69 -8.56 21.38
CA PRO A 141 0.10 -7.35 21.56
C PRO A 141 1.02 -7.02 20.38
N ASP A 142 1.64 -8.03 19.76
CA ASP A 142 2.55 -7.87 18.63
C ASP A 142 1.84 -7.33 17.38
N ARG A 143 0.56 -7.66 17.23
CA ARG A 143 -0.30 -7.17 16.12
C ARG A 143 -0.65 -5.69 16.29
N LEU A 144 -0.88 -5.26 17.54
CA LEU A 144 -1.13 -3.83 17.83
C LEU A 144 0.11 -2.99 17.48
N GLU A 145 1.31 -3.48 17.78
CA GLU A 145 2.56 -2.80 17.40
C GLU A 145 2.69 -2.63 15.89
N THR A 146 2.49 -3.69 15.11
CA THR A 146 2.52 -3.64 13.64
C THR A 146 1.44 -2.71 13.08
N GLY A 147 0.25 -2.70 13.68
CA GLY A 147 -0.83 -1.76 13.34
C GLY A 147 -0.43 -0.29 13.58
N VAL A 148 0.25 0.01 14.69
CA VAL A 148 0.77 1.36 14.94
C VAL A 148 1.81 1.74 13.89
N VAL A 149 2.75 0.84 13.57
CA VAL A 149 3.77 1.09 12.54
C VAL A 149 3.12 1.37 11.18
N LEU A 150 2.11 0.60 10.79
CA LEU A 150 1.36 0.81 9.55
C LEU A 150 0.72 2.20 9.49
N VAL A 151 0.01 2.59 10.56
CA VAL A 151 -0.62 3.92 10.64
C VAL A 151 0.42 5.03 10.58
N VAL A 152 1.58 4.86 11.24
CA VAL A 152 2.68 5.82 11.18
C VAL A 152 3.23 5.96 9.76
N VAL A 153 3.48 4.85 9.05
CA VAL A 153 3.99 4.89 7.66
C VAL A 153 2.98 5.54 6.72
N LEU A 154 1.69 5.24 6.87
CA LEU A 154 0.63 5.88 6.08
C LEU A 154 0.50 7.38 6.39
N PHE A 155 0.63 7.77 7.65
CA PHE A 155 0.65 9.19 8.04
C PHE A 155 1.87 9.92 7.47
N LEU A 156 3.05 9.29 7.47
CA LEU A 156 4.25 9.85 6.84
C LEU A 156 4.08 9.99 5.33
N THR A 157 3.47 9.00 4.69
CA THR A 157 3.14 9.01 3.25
C THR A 157 2.22 10.17 2.92
N TYR A 158 1.14 10.35 3.69
CA TYR A 158 0.25 11.50 3.59
C TYR A 158 0.99 12.83 3.77
N ARG A 159 1.82 12.94 4.82
CA ARG A 159 2.54 14.19 5.14
C ARG A 159 3.54 14.56 4.05
N TRP A 160 4.13 13.58 3.38
CA TRP A 160 5.00 13.80 2.23
C TRP A 160 4.24 14.21 0.98
N GLN A 161 3.12 13.56 0.66
CA GLN A 161 2.23 14.00 -0.42
C GLN A 161 1.71 15.42 -0.20
N TRP A 162 1.41 15.79 1.05
CA TRP A 162 1.03 17.16 1.43
C TRP A 162 2.14 18.18 1.12
N LYS A 163 3.40 17.87 1.43
CA LYS A 163 4.52 18.79 1.14
C LYS A 163 4.74 19.02 -0.35
N SER A 164 4.31 18.09 -1.19
CA SER A 164 4.40 18.17 -2.65
C SER A 164 3.23 18.89 -3.33
N CYS A 165 2.23 19.35 -2.56
CA CYS A 165 1.06 20.11 -3.02
C CYS A 165 1.24 21.64 -2.92
#